data_AF-A0A4P7B3U8-F1
#
_entry.id   AF-A0A4P7B3U8-F1
#
_cell.length_a   1.000
_cell.length_b   1.000
_cell.length_c   1.000
_cell.angle_alpha   90.00
_cell.angle_beta   90.00
_cell.angle_gamma   90.00
#
_symmetry.space_group_name_H-M   'P 1'
#
loop_
_entity.id
_entity.type
_entity.pdbx_description
1 polymer ?
#
loop_
_entity_poly.entity_id
_entity_poly.type
_entity_poly.pdbx_seq_one_letter_code
_entity_poly.pdbx_strand_id
1 'polypeptide(L)'
;MIYLGFIFSIVILIYAIYQNFKHDEWRNKYWDEVRVHLDTQSQLDAAHEEINDLTNKLDLFEETIRKNEKEESQEVGVYVSQRKLRPATPDLYRVVFDMDVNGQRILEDLTKRFNRNAYVSDAHGGERETCRRLGQSEPVNFILQQINLANDPDYSEAENDE
;
A
#
# COMPACT_ATOMS: atom_id res chain seq x y z
N MET A 1 -71.64 49.35 48.14
CA MET A 1 -71.90 49.10 46.70
C MET A 1 -70.67 49.31 45.82
N ILE A 2 -69.89 50.40 45.96
CA ILE A 2 -68.71 50.69 45.10
C ILE A 2 -67.55 49.68 45.29
N TYR A 3 -67.25 49.27 46.53
CA TYR A 3 -66.13 48.34 46.82
C TYR A 3 -66.32 46.93 46.27
N LEU A 4 -67.56 46.44 46.14
CA LEU A 4 -67.85 45.13 45.55
C LEU A 4 -67.52 45.10 44.06
N GLY A 5 -67.80 46.17 43.32
CA GLY A 5 -67.46 46.28 41.90
C GLY A 5 -65.95 46.28 41.65
N PHE A 6 -65.18 46.92 42.54
CA PHE A 6 -63.72 46.93 42.45
C PHE A 6 -63.11 45.53 42.68
N ILE A 7 -63.63 44.78 43.65
CA ILE A 7 -63.20 43.39 43.89
C ILE A 7 -63.51 42.51 42.67
N PHE A 8 -64.68 42.64 42.06
CA PHE A 8 -65.02 41.90 40.83
C PHE A 8 -64.07 42.24 39.67
N SER A 9 -63.69 43.50 39.48
CA SER A 9 -62.72 43.88 38.44
C SER A 9 -61.33 43.29 38.67
N ILE A 10 -60.88 43.18 39.93
CA ILE A 10 -59.60 42.56 40.28
C ILE A 10 -59.64 41.07 39.99
N VAL A 11 -60.73 40.37 40.31
CA VAL A 11 -60.88 38.94 40.03
C VAL A 11 -60.87 38.66 38.53
N ILE A 12 -61.54 39.49 37.73
CA ILE A 12 -61.53 39.38 36.25
C ILE A 12 -60.12 39.63 35.71
N LEU A 13 -59.40 40.61 36.24
CA LEU A 13 -58.03 40.92 35.83
C LEU A 13 -57.06 39.78 36.16
N ILE A 14 -57.16 39.18 37.35
CA ILE A 14 -56.37 38.00 37.75
C ILE A 14 -56.69 36.80 36.84
N TYR A 15 -57.97 36.58 36.50
CA TYR A 15 -58.38 35.51 35.59
C TYR A 15 -57.84 35.72 34.17
N ALA A 16 -57.85 36.95 33.66
CA ALA A 16 -57.29 37.29 32.36
C ALA A 16 -55.76 37.07 32.32
N ILE A 17 -55.05 37.44 33.38
CA ILE A 17 -53.59 37.19 33.51
C ILE A 17 -53.31 35.68 33.53
N TYR A 18 -54.09 34.91 34.28
CA TYR A 18 -53.94 33.45 34.35
C TYR A 18 -54.17 32.77 32.99
N GLN A 19 -55.20 33.21 32.25
CA GLN A 19 -55.46 32.70 30.91
C GLN A 19 -54.34 33.04 29.92
N ASN A 20 -53.77 34.25 30.00
CA ASN A 20 -52.67 34.65 29.13
C ASN A 20 -51.41 33.81 29.39
N PHE A 21 -51.03 33.64 30.66
CA PHE A 21 -49.87 32.83 31.04
C PHE A 21 -50.04 31.36 30.61
N LYS A 22 -51.23 30.80 30.83
CA LYS A 22 -51.54 29.44 30.37
C LYS A 22 -51.44 29.37 28.85
N HIS A 23 -52.04 30.30 28.10
CA HIS A 23 -51.99 30.30 26.65
C HIS A 23 -50.55 30.35 26.10
N ASP A 24 -49.67 31.11 26.75
CA ASP A 24 -48.25 31.17 26.42
C ASP A 24 -47.53 29.84 26.68
N GLU A 25 -47.83 29.14 27.78
CA GLU A 25 -47.29 27.80 28.03
C GLU A 25 -47.71 26.78 26.96
N TRP A 26 -48.99 26.76 26.58
CA TRP A 26 -49.49 25.86 25.53
C TRP A 26 -48.86 26.18 24.18
N ARG A 27 -48.73 27.47 23.86
CA ARG A 27 -48.08 27.95 22.65
C ARG A 27 -46.61 27.51 22.62
N ASN A 28 -45.87 27.69 23.70
CA ASN A 28 -44.47 27.29 23.79
C ASN A 28 -44.28 25.78 23.65
N LYS A 29 -45.12 24.97 24.31
CA LYS A 29 -45.09 23.50 24.15
C LYS A 29 -45.33 23.08 22.70
N TYR A 30 -46.32 23.68 22.05
CA TYR A 30 -46.60 23.40 20.64
C TYR A 30 -45.42 23.79 19.73
N TRP A 31 -44.82 24.95 19.95
CA TRP A 31 -43.64 25.38 19.19
C TRP A 31 -42.42 24.49 19.42
N ASP A 32 -42.22 24.02 20.65
CA ASP A 32 -41.13 23.10 20.98
C ASP A 32 -41.35 21.72 20.34
N GLU A 33 -42.58 21.19 20.38
CA GLU A 33 -42.94 19.95 19.68
C GLU A 33 -42.72 20.06 18.16
N VAL A 34 -43.17 21.15 17.54
CA VAL A 34 -42.96 21.40 16.10
C VAL A 34 -41.48 21.51 15.77
N ARG A 35 -40.66 22.15 16.62
CA ARG A 35 -39.21 22.25 16.42
C ARG A 35 -38.54 20.88 16.49
N VAL A 36 -38.92 20.06 17.47
CA VAL A 36 -38.41 18.69 17.59
C VAL A 36 -38.79 17.87 16.36
N HIS A 37 -40.03 17.98 15.88
CA HIS A 37 -40.44 17.29 14.65
C HIS A 37 -39.65 17.74 13.43
N LEU A 38 -39.44 19.04 13.27
CA LEU A 38 -38.65 19.59 12.16
C LEU A 38 -37.19 19.13 12.21
N ASP A 39 -36.59 19.13 13.41
CA ASP A 39 -35.22 18.65 13.63
C ASP A 39 -35.11 17.14 13.33
N THR A 40 -36.07 16.34 13.78
CA THR A 40 -36.09 14.90 13.48
C THR A 40 -36.24 14.61 11.98
N GLN A 41 -37.04 15.39 11.24
CA GLN A 41 -37.14 15.27 9.79
C GLN A 41 -35.84 15.69 9.11
N SER A 42 -35.24 16.80 9.52
CA SER A 42 -33.96 17.26 8.98
C SER A 42 -32.85 16.23 9.19
N GLN A 43 -32.80 15.59 10.36
CA GLN A 43 -31.84 14.53 10.65
C GLN A 43 -32.10 13.28 9.80
N LEU A 44 -33.37 12.93 9.61
CA LEU A 44 -33.75 11.81 8.75
C LEU A 44 -33.32 12.06 7.30
N ASP A 45 -33.56 13.26 6.78
CA ASP A 45 -33.19 13.65 5.42
C ASP A 45 -31.66 13.63 5.23
N ALA A 46 -30.90 14.14 6.20
CA ALA A 46 -29.45 14.09 6.18
C ALA A 46 -28.92 12.64 6.19
N ALA A 47 -29.50 11.77 7.03
CA ALA A 47 -29.13 10.36 7.07
C ALA A 47 -29.45 9.63 5.75
N HIS A 48 -30.56 9.97 5.08
CA HIS A 48 -30.88 9.42 3.76
C HIS A 48 -29.88 9.88 2.70
N GLU A 49 -29.45 11.14 2.74
CA GLU A 49 -28.44 11.67 1.83
C GLU A 49 -27.08 10.96 2.02
N GLU A 50 -26.66 10.75 3.27
CA GLU A 50 -25.44 9.98 3.57
C GLU A 50 -25.53 8.55 3.05
N ILE A 51 -26.65 7.84 3.28
CA ILE A 51 -26.85 6.48 2.78
C ILE A 51 -26.76 6.46 1.24
N ASN A 52 -27.36 7.45 0.57
CA ASN A 52 -27.33 7.53 -0.88
C ASN A 52 -25.90 7.79 -1.41
N ASP A 53 -25.14 8.69 -0.77
CA ASP A 53 -23.73 8.93 -1.12
C ASP A 53 -22.86 7.69 -0.91
N LEU A 54 -23.01 6.99 0.22
CA LEU A 54 -22.32 5.72 0.46
C LEU A 54 -22.68 4.66 -0.59
N THR A 55 -23.95 4.59 -0.98
CA THR A 55 -24.43 3.65 -2.01
C THR A 55 -23.78 3.94 -3.36
N ASN A 56 -23.75 5.20 -3.79
CA ASN A 56 -23.08 5.60 -5.03
C ASN A 56 -21.57 5.31 -5.00
N LYS A 57 -20.92 5.52 -3.85
CA LYS A 57 -19.50 5.17 -3.67
C LYS A 57 -19.28 3.67 -3.78
N LEU A 58 -20.15 2.85 -3.19
CA LEU A 58 -20.07 1.39 -3.28
C LEU A 58 -20.26 0.92 -4.72
N ASP A 59 -21.24 1.44 -5.45
CA ASP A 59 -21.45 1.12 -6.86
C ASP A 59 -20.23 1.47 -7.72
N LEU A 60 -19.62 2.64 -7.48
CA LEU A 60 -18.39 3.06 -8.15
C LEU A 60 -17.22 2.12 -7.81
N PHE A 61 -17.06 1.75 -6.53
CA PHE A 61 -16.04 0.80 -6.11
C PHE A 61 -16.24 -0.57 -6.75
N GLU A 62 -17.47 -1.09 -6.77
CA GLU A 62 -17.80 -2.36 -7.42
C GLU A 62 -17.49 -2.31 -8.92
N GLU A 63 -17.81 -1.21 -9.60
CA GLU A 63 -17.49 -1.03 -11.01
C GLU A 63 -15.96 -0.98 -11.25
N THR A 64 -15.19 -0.30 -10.38
CA THR A 64 -13.73 -0.28 -10.48
C THR A 64 -13.11 -1.65 -10.25
N ILE A 65 -13.59 -2.41 -9.25
CA ILE A 65 -13.14 -3.78 -8.98
C ILE A 65 -13.49 -4.68 -10.15
N ARG A 66 -14.72 -4.63 -10.67
CA ARG A 66 -15.15 -5.43 -11.82
C ARG A 66 -14.39 -5.10 -13.10
N LYS A 67 -13.98 -3.84 -13.28
CA LYS A 67 -13.10 -3.43 -14.38
C LYS A 67 -11.69 -4.01 -14.19
N ASN A 68 -11.15 -3.93 -12.98
CA ASN A 68 -9.85 -4.53 -12.64
C ASN A 68 -9.88 -6.07 -12.76
N GLU A 69 -10.95 -6.75 -12.37
CA GLU A 69 -11.11 -8.22 -12.51
C GLU A 69 -11.18 -8.67 -13.98
N LYS A 70 -11.83 -7.87 -14.85
CA LYS A 70 -11.81 -8.10 -16.31
C LYS A 70 -10.43 -7.88 -16.92
N GLU A 71 -9.61 -7.01 -16.33
CA GLU A 71 -8.21 -6.79 -16.70
C GLU A 71 -7.28 -7.88 -16.08
N GLU A 72 -7.57 -8.37 -14.86
CA GLU A 72 -6.83 -9.42 -14.12
C GLU A 72 -7.13 -10.86 -14.59
N SER A 73 -8.16 -11.06 -15.41
CA SER A 73 -8.39 -12.35 -16.11
C SER A 73 -7.29 -12.67 -17.14
N GLN A 74 -6.39 -11.72 -17.40
CA GLN A 74 -5.08 -11.99 -18.00
C GLN A 74 -4.12 -12.28 -16.84
N GLU A 75 -3.69 -13.54 -16.69
CA GLU A 75 -2.60 -13.90 -15.80
C GLU A 75 -1.37 -13.04 -16.14
N VAL A 76 -1.17 -11.91 -15.45
CA VAL A 76 0.02 -11.09 -15.62
C VAL A 76 1.15 -11.72 -14.81
N GLY A 77 1.62 -12.88 -15.27
CA GLY A 77 2.98 -13.27 -14.97
C GLY A 77 3.91 -12.19 -15.53
N VAL A 78 4.90 -11.74 -14.75
CA VAL A 78 6.05 -11.03 -15.32
C VAL A 78 6.82 -12.07 -16.13
N TYR A 79 6.42 -12.25 -17.39
CA TYR A 79 7.17 -13.07 -18.32
C TYR A 79 8.45 -12.31 -18.64
N VAL A 80 9.56 -12.75 -18.07
CA VAL A 80 10.89 -12.29 -18.48
C VAL A 80 11.09 -12.80 -19.90
N SER A 81 10.83 -11.95 -20.89
CA SER A 81 11.22 -12.22 -22.26
C SER A 81 12.73 -12.32 -22.28
N GLN A 82 13.25 -13.53 -22.45
CA GLN A 82 14.69 -13.76 -22.58
C GLN A 82 15.11 -13.16 -23.92
N ARG A 83 15.63 -11.92 -23.89
CA ARG A 83 16.31 -11.36 -25.04
C ARG A 83 17.54 -12.23 -25.31
N LYS A 84 17.75 -12.59 -26.58
CA LYS A 84 19.03 -13.16 -27.02
C LYS A 84 20.10 -12.07 -26.84
N LEU A 85 20.81 -12.12 -25.72
CA LEU A 85 21.96 -11.27 -25.46
C LEU A 85 23.20 -11.89 -26.10
N ARG A 86 24.13 -11.04 -26.52
CA ARG A 86 25.47 -11.48 -26.93
C ARG A 86 26.18 -12.14 -25.74
N PRO A 87 27.10 -13.09 -25.99
CA PRO A 87 27.92 -13.64 -24.92
C PRO A 87 28.68 -12.52 -24.19
N ALA A 88 28.84 -12.68 -22.88
CA ALA A 88 29.57 -11.71 -22.07
C ALA A 88 31.05 -11.70 -22.45
N THR A 89 31.59 -10.52 -22.77
CA THR A 89 33.02 -10.35 -23.05
C THR A 89 33.82 -10.12 -21.77
N PRO A 90 35.13 -10.38 -21.76
CA PRO A 90 35.99 -10.14 -20.60
C PRO A 90 35.93 -8.69 -20.09
N ASP A 91 35.86 -7.69 -20.98
CA ASP A 91 35.70 -6.30 -20.53
C ASP A 91 34.38 -6.08 -19.80
N LEU A 92 33.30 -6.77 -20.21
CA LEU A 92 32.02 -6.65 -19.50
C LEU A 92 32.14 -7.16 -18.06
N TYR A 93 32.89 -8.25 -17.83
CA TYR A 93 33.16 -8.73 -16.47
C TYR A 93 33.96 -7.70 -15.66
N ARG A 94 34.96 -7.06 -16.26
CA ARG A 94 35.73 -5.98 -15.62
C ARG A 94 34.85 -4.77 -15.28
N VAL A 95 34.00 -4.34 -16.20
CA VAL A 95 33.06 -3.22 -15.98
C VAL A 95 32.12 -3.52 -14.82
N VAL A 96 31.52 -4.71 -14.80
CA VAL A 96 30.51 -5.05 -13.80
C VAL A 96 31.12 -5.39 -12.44
N PHE A 97 32.20 -6.16 -12.40
CA PHE A 97 32.71 -6.72 -11.13
C PHE A 97 33.96 -6.02 -10.59
N ASP A 98 34.74 -5.31 -11.42
CA ASP A 98 35.95 -4.60 -10.99
C ASP A 98 35.72 -3.08 -10.90
N MET A 99 34.91 -2.49 -11.80
CA MET A 99 34.65 -1.03 -11.78
C MET A 99 33.40 -0.61 -10.99
N ASP A 100 32.34 -1.42 -10.95
CA ASP A 100 31.13 -1.12 -10.16
C ASP A 100 31.25 -1.64 -8.72
N VAL A 101 30.99 -0.75 -7.74
CA VAL A 101 30.99 -1.05 -6.30
C VAL A 101 30.00 -2.16 -5.95
N ASN A 102 28.82 -2.20 -6.59
CA ASN A 102 27.83 -3.23 -6.29
C ASN A 102 28.29 -4.60 -6.78
N GLY A 103 28.91 -4.67 -7.95
CA GLY A 103 29.49 -5.91 -8.46
C GLY A 103 30.65 -6.40 -7.61
N GLN A 104 31.53 -5.51 -7.14
CA GLN A 104 32.59 -5.87 -6.19
C GLN A 104 32.03 -6.50 -4.90
N ARG A 105 30.96 -5.93 -4.34
CA ARG A 105 30.31 -6.48 -3.13
C ARG A 105 29.72 -7.87 -3.37
N ILE A 106 29.11 -8.08 -4.54
CA ILE A 106 28.58 -9.40 -4.93
C ILE A 106 29.73 -10.40 -5.11
N LEU A 107 30.80 -10.02 -5.81
CA LEU A 107 31.96 -10.88 -6.03
C LEU A 107 32.64 -11.26 -4.70
N GLU A 108 32.74 -10.33 -3.75
CA GLU A 108 33.27 -10.61 -2.42
C GLU A 108 32.39 -11.63 -1.65
N ASP A 109 31.06 -11.47 -1.70
CA ASP A 109 30.13 -12.42 -1.07
C ASP A 109 30.20 -13.81 -1.73
N LEU A 110 30.25 -13.88 -3.07
CA LEU A 110 30.42 -15.14 -3.80
C LEU A 110 31.74 -15.83 -3.45
N THR A 111 32.83 -15.07 -3.38
CA THR A 111 34.15 -15.59 -3.01
C THR A 111 34.12 -16.17 -1.59
N LYS A 112 33.52 -15.47 -0.62
CA LYS A 112 33.39 -15.98 0.77
C LYS A 112 32.52 -17.24 0.89
N ARG A 113 31.50 -17.38 0.04
CA ARG A 113 30.59 -18.53 0.06
C ARG A 113 31.18 -19.75 -0.61
N PHE A 114 31.81 -19.58 -1.78
CA PHE A 114 32.14 -20.68 -2.67
C PHE A 114 33.64 -20.99 -2.76
N ASN A 115 34.54 -20.00 -2.57
CA ASN A 115 35.99 -20.22 -2.57
C ASN A 115 36.54 -20.57 -1.18
N ARG A 116 35.85 -21.47 -0.47
CA ARG A 116 36.31 -22.02 0.81
C ARG A 116 37.32 -23.15 0.58
N ASN A 117 37.95 -23.63 1.66
CA ASN A 117 38.82 -24.81 1.60
C ASN A 117 38.11 -25.98 0.89
N ALA A 118 38.64 -26.33 -0.28
CA ALA A 118 38.09 -27.38 -1.13
C ALA A 118 38.19 -28.73 -0.43
N TYR A 119 39.34 -29.01 0.20
CA TYR A 119 39.59 -30.29 0.85
C TYR A 119 38.91 -30.40 2.22
N VAL A 120 38.16 -31.48 2.39
CA VAL A 120 37.56 -31.84 3.68
C VAL A 120 38.33 -33.00 4.31
N SER A 121 38.82 -32.78 5.53
CA SER A 121 39.43 -33.83 6.33
C SER A 121 38.33 -34.73 6.90
N ASP A 122 38.10 -35.87 6.26
CA ASP A 122 37.23 -36.95 6.75
C ASP A 122 38.03 -38.26 6.73
N ALA A 123 37.92 -39.03 7.82
CA ALA A 123 38.50 -40.37 7.98
C ALA A 123 37.97 -41.40 6.96
N HIS A 124 36.85 -41.12 6.29
CA HIS A 124 36.18 -41.99 5.33
C HIS A 124 36.15 -41.46 3.89
N GLY A 125 37.07 -40.55 3.55
CA GLY A 125 37.22 -40.11 2.17
C GLY A 125 36.19 -39.05 1.80
N GLY A 126 36.38 -37.84 2.32
CA GLY A 126 35.64 -36.63 1.97
C GLY A 126 35.82 -36.19 0.51
N GLU A 127 36.20 -37.10 -0.39
CA GLU A 127 36.42 -36.87 -1.82
C GLU A 127 35.17 -36.33 -2.50
N ARG A 128 33.99 -36.87 -2.20
CA ARG A 128 32.72 -36.38 -2.77
C ARG A 128 32.46 -34.93 -2.41
N GLU A 129 32.62 -34.59 -1.14
CA GLU A 129 32.44 -33.23 -0.65
C GLU A 129 33.52 -32.30 -1.20
N THR A 130 34.74 -32.79 -1.36
CA THR A 130 35.85 -32.05 -1.99
C THR A 130 35.55 -31.73 -3.44
N CYS A 131 35.10 -32.72 -4.23
CA CYS A 131 34.67 -32.52 -5.61
C CYS A 131 33.49 -31.53 -5.71
N ARG A 132 32.53 -31.62 -4.78
CA ARG A 132 31.39 -30.68 -4.72
C ARG A 132 31.87 -29.25 -4.48
N ARG A 133 32.79 -29.02 -3.52
CA ARG A 133 33.33 -27.69 -3.22
C ARG A 133 34.19 -27.15 -4.37
N LEU A 134 34.95 -28.01 -5.02
CA LEU A 134 35.76 -27.64 -6.19
C LEU A 134 34.88 -27.19 -7.38
N GLY A 135 33.78 -27.91 -7.64
CA GLY A 135 32.83 -27.50 -8.68
C GLY A 135 32.07 -26.22 -8.33
N GLN A 136 31.84 -25.95 -7.04
CA GLN A 136 31.19 -24.71 -6.59
C GLN A 136 32.07 -23.47 -6.73
N SER A 137 33.39 -23.60 -6.62
CA SER A 137 34.33 -22.47 -6.79
C SER A 137 34.59 -22.12 -8.26
N GLU A 138 34.35 -23.05 -9.19
CA GLU A 138 34.64 -22.89 -10.62
C GLU A 138 34.04 -21.62 -11.24
N PRO A 139 32.74 -21.28 -11.04
CA PRO A 139 32.18 -20.06 -11.64
C PRO A 139 32.81 -18.78 -11.10
N VAL A 140 33.16 -18.75 -9.81
CA VAL A 140 33.82 -17.58 -9.20
C VAL A 140 35.22 -17.42 -9.75
N ASN A 141 35.96 -18.53 -9.89
CA ASN A 141 37.28 -18.53 -10.51
C ASN A 141 37.24 -18.10 -11.98
N PHE A 142 36.19 -18.50 -12.72
CA PHE A 142 35.98 -18.06 -14.09
C PHE A 142 35.81 -16.53 -14.17
N ILE A 143 34.97 -15.93 -13.31
CA ILE A 143 34.78 -14.48 -13.27
C ILE A 143 36.11 -13.76 -13.00
N LEU A 144 36.87 -14.23 -12.01
CA LEU A 144 38.19 -13.66 -11.69
C LEU A 144 39.17 -13.79 -12.86
N GLN A 145 39.15 -14.91 -13.58
CA GLN A 145 39.97 -15.11 -14.76
C GLN A 145 39.59 -14.15 -15.89
N GLN A 146 38.30 -13.89 -16.12
CA GLN A 146 37.85 -12.93 -17.14
C GLN A 146 38.28 -11.50 -16.80
N ILE A 147 38.17 -11.11 -15.52
CA ILE A 147 38.65 -9.79 -15.06
C ILE A 147 40.16 -9.67 -15.26
N ASN A 148 40.92 -10.70 -14.89
CA ASN A 148 42.38 -10.70 -15.07
C ASN A 148 42.77 -10.62 -16.55
N LEU A 149 42.04 -11.33 -17.42
CA LEU A 149 42.26 -11.28 -18.86
C LEU A 149 41.98 -9.89 -19.41
N ALA A 150 40.89 -9.24 -19.02
CA ALA A 150 40.56 -7.88 -19.43
C ALA A 150 41.53 -6.82 -18.90
N ASN A 151 42.24 -7.12 -17.81
CA ASN A 151 43.27 -6.26 -17.23
C ASN A 151 44.66 -6.49 -17.87
N ASP A 152 44.82 -7.51 -18.72
CA ASP A 152 46.07 -7.77 -19.43
C ASP A 152 46.29 -6.71 -20.53
N PRO A 153 47.44 -6.00 -20.56
CA PRO A 153 47.73 -4.99 -21.59
C PRO A 153 47.69 -5.53 -23.03
N ASP A 154 47.95 -6.83 -23.20
CA ASP A 154 47.99 -7.48 -24.52
C ASP A 154 46.61 -8.00 -24.95
N TYR A 155 45.58 -7.85 -24.11
CA TYR A 155 44.23 -8.27 -24.44
C TYR A 155 43.54 -7.28 -25.39
N SER A 156 43.06 -7.81 -26.52
CA SER A 156 42.16 -7.09 -27.43
C SER A 156 40.90 -7.92 -27.63
N GLU A 157 39.73 -7.33 -27.39
CA GLU A 157 38.47 -7.96 -27.77
C GLU A 157 38.43 -8.10 -29.29
N ALA A 158 38.46 -9.33 -29.80
CA ALA A 158 38.04 -9.56 -31.18
C ALA A 158 36.56 -9.18 -31.26
N GLU A 159 36.18 -8.29 -32.19
CA GLU A 159 34.78 -7.94 -32.45
C GLU A 159 33.98 -9.24 -32.63
N ASN A 160 33.15 -9.56 -31.63
CA ASN A 160 32.18 -10.65 -31.71
C ASN A 160 31.05 -10.17 -32.64
N ASP A 161 31.33 -10.22 -33.94
CA ASP A 161 30.46 -9.77 -35.05
C ASP A 161 29.58 -10.90 -35.63
N GLU A 162 29.32 -11.95 -34.86
CA GLU A 162 28.35 -13.01 -35.21
C GLU A 162 27.10 -12.99 -34.31
#